data_AF-A0A812WR78-F1
#
_entry.id   AF-A0A812WR78-F1
#
_cell.length_a   1.000
_cell.length_b   1.000
_cell.length_c   1.000
_cell.angle_alpha   90.00
_cell.angle_beta   90.00
_cell.angle_gamma   90.00
#
_symmetry.space_group_name_H-M   'P 1'
#
loop_
_entity.id
_entity.type
_entity.pdbx_description
1 polymer ?
#
loop_
_entity_poly.entity_id
_entity_poly.type
_entity_poly.pdbx_seq_one_letter_code
_entity_poly.pdbx_strand_id
1 'polypeptide(L)'
;MPCQPRGEARALLHGMQAVNGDCVRPSELPTAVLVELRSLLRAEQKVVSSSDAEVVKRSVDRCISVKQGCCVVKVTWSGLDVIASSTKSLQQALRWRAALTVLRNRAKARMSLGGCRHTLIEDEVLTMLKADPDLNVGFSGAVNGTSKRTPKTQNWQLALTLQEQLLQVVNGGGNIERKVDKFMEKAKKTVEADKKKYKTLAAQQIREIDEELMRRQEQMVPHQSLAEALSLTDEKELEDAVKTLQELAPAELRRRRTILFSPANLVDGWELL
;
A
#
# COMPACT_ATOMS: atom_id res chain seq x y z
N MET A 1 10.43 38.30 -27.63
CA MET A 1 11.05 36.97 -27.41
C MET A 1 10.04 36.11 -26.65
N PRO A 2 9.38 35.12 -27.28
CA PRO A 2 8.47 34.24 -26.54
C PRO A 2 9.29 33.29 -25.66
N CYS A 3 9.05 33.34 -24.36
CA CYS A 3 9.67 32.44 -23.38
C CYS A 3 9.28 31.00 -23.71
N GLN A 4 10.27 30.11 -23.91
CA GLN A 4 9.98 28.68 -24.04
C GLN A 4 9.28 28.17 -22.78
N PRO A 5 8.18 27.42 -22.91
CA PRO A 5 7.49 26.85 -21.76
C PRO A 5 8.41 25.87 -21.02
N ARG A 6 8.45 25.97 -19.69
CA ARG A 6 9.13 25.01 -18.80
C ARG A 6 8.56 23.60 -19.01
N GLY A 7 9.42 22.59 -18.88
CA GLY A 7 9.25 21.22 -19.41
C GLY A 7 7.89 20.53 -19.20
N GLU A 8 7.18 20.80 -18.10
CA GLU A 8 5.84 20.24 -17.83
C GLU A 8 4.79 20.67 -18.86
N ALA A 9 4.85 21.91 -19.35
CA ALA A 9 3.91 22.40 -20.37
C ALA A 9 4.19 21.83 -21.77
N ARG A 10 5.42 21.35 -22.03
CA ARG A 10 5.74 20.60 -23.26
C ARG A 10 5.21 19.17 -23.24
N ALA A 11 5.23 18.51 -22.09
CA ALA A 11 4.68 17.16 -21.94
C ALA A 11 3.17 17.13 -22.22
N LEU A 12 2.43 18.15 -21.73
CA LEU A 12 0.99 18.29 -21.99
C LEU A 12 0.65 18.53 -23.47
N LEU A 13 1.50 19.25 -24.21
CA LEU A 13 1.31 19.51 -25.64
C LEU A 13 1.42 18.24 -26.51
N HIS A 14 2.13 17.21 -26.03
CA HIS A 14 2.26 15.91 -26.71
C HIS A 14 1.30 14.84 -26.15
N GLY A 15 0.35 15.23 -25.30
CA GLY A 15 -0.59 14.31 -24.67
C GLY A 15 0.06 13.34 -23.68
N MET A 16 1.30 13.59 -23.22
CA MET A 16 1.95 12.74 -22.21
C MET A 16 1.31 12.97 -20.84
N GLN A 17 1.16 11.90 -20.07
CA GLN A 17 0.61 11.94 -18.72
C GLN A 17 1.70 11.64 -17.69
N ALA A 18 1.67 12.36 -16.57
CA ALA A 18 2.62 12.16 -15.49
C ALA A 18 2.14 11.03 -14.56
N VAL A 19 2.99 10.02 -14.32
CA VAL A 19 2.81 8.99 -13.29
C VAL A 19 4.01 9.05 -12.37
N ASN A 20 3.81 9.42 -11.10
CA ASN A 20 4.88 9.56 -10.10
C ASN A 20 6.06 10.48 -10.49
N GLY A 21 5.80 11.48 -11.33
CA GLY A 21 6.82 12.44 -11.78
C GLY A 21 7.48 12.06 -13.11
N ASP A 22 7.23 10.85 -13.62
CA ASP A 22 7.69 10.42 -14.94
C ASP A 22 6.63 10.75 -16.01
N CYS A 23 7.07 11.32 -17.13
CA CYS A 23 6.19 11.60 -18.27
C CYS A 23 6.06 10.35 -19.14
N VAL A 24 4.86 9.77 -19.20
CA VAL A 24 4.56 8.52 -19.90
C VAL A 24 3.65 8.81 -21.10
N ARG A 25 3.87 8.13 -22.24
CA ARG A 25 2.96 8.23 -23.39
C ARG A 25 1.60 7.62 -23.04
N PRO A 26 0.47 8.10 -23.63
CA PRO A 26 -0.85 7.52 -23.38
C PRO A 26 -0.94 6.01 -23.59
N SER A 27 -0.19 5.47 -24.57
CA SER A 27 -0.11 4.04 -24.86
C SER A 27 0.62 3.23 -23.78
N GLU A 28 1.51 3.87 -23.01
CA GLU A 28 2.34 3.25 -21.98
C GLU A 28 1.77 3.44 -20.56
N LEU A 29 0.86 4.41 -20.40
CA LEU A 29 0.18 4.72 -19.14
C LEU A 29 -0.41 3.47 -18.46
N PRO A 30 -1.14 2.57 -19.16
CA PRO A 30 -1.71 1.40 -18.53
C PRO A 30 -0.64 0.46 -17.95
N THR A 31 0.56 0.42 -18.52
CA THR A 31 1.69 -0.41 -18.04
C THR A 31 2.39 0.25 -16.86
N ALA A 32 2.62 1.57 -16.92
CA ALA A 32 3.20 2.33 -15.81
C ALA A 32 2.35 2.22 -14.53
N VAL A 33 1.02 2.32 -14.65
CA VAL A 33 0.09 2.15 -13.52
C VAL A 33 0.19 0.74 -12.90
N LEU A 34 0.31 -0.31 -13.73
CA LEU A 34 0.46 -1.69 -13.23
C LEU A 34 1.79 -1.91 -12.51
N VAL A 35 2.89 -1.34 -13.01
CA VAL A 35 4.20 -1.38 -12.34
C VAL A 35 4.14 -0.68 -10.98
N GLU A 36 3.44 0.44 -10.90
CA GLU A 36 3.26 1.17 -9.65
C GLU A 36 2.43 0.38 -8.63
N LEU A 37 1.29 -0.17 -9.04
CA LEU A 37 0.46 -1.02 -8.19
C LEU A 37 1.23 -2.22 -7.65
N ARG A 38 2.05 -2.87 -8.49
CA ARG A 38 2.93 -3.97 -8.07
C ARG A 38 3.93 -3.52 -7.01
N SER A 39 4.52 -2.34 -7.18
CA SER A 39 5.49 -1.78 -6.23
C SER A 39 4.85 -1.48 -4.87
N LEU A 40 3.67 -0.87 -4.87
CA LEU A 40 2.89 -0.60 -3.66
C LEU A 40 2.52 -1.89 -2.92
N LEU A 41 1.97 -2.89 -3.62
CA LEU A 41 1.57 -4.18 -3.01
C LEU A 41 2.77 -4.96 -2.44
N ARG A 42 3.95 -4.88 -3.07
CA ARG A 42 5.18 -5.52 -2.55
C ARG A 42 5.77 -4.76 -1.35
N ALA A 43 5.69 -3.44 -1.35
CA ALA A 43 6.13 -2.62 -0.22
C ALA A 43 5.30 -2.92 1.04
N GLU A 44 4.00 -3.12 0.91
CA GLU A 44 3.10 -3.47 2.02
C GLU A 44 3.42 -4.85 2.64
N GLN A 45 3.88 -5.83 1.86
CA GLN A 45 4.29 -7.13 2.40
C GLN A 45 5.57 -7.06 3.26
N LYS A 46 6.40 -6.02 3.08
CA LYS A 46 7.68 -5.85 3.79
C LYS A 46 7.53 -5.18 5.16
N VAL A 47 6.32 -4.79 5.58
CA VAL A 47 6.11 -4.17 6.90
C VAL A 47 6.33 -5.21 8.01
N VAL A 48 7.53 -5.14 8.58
CA VAL A 48 8.07 -5.97 9.65
C VAL A 48 7.15 -5.97 10.87
N SER A 49 6.83 -7.18 11.32
CA SER A 49 6.18 -7.46 12.60
C SER A 49 7.05 -6.95 13.76
N SER A 50 6.75 -5.75 14.26
CA SER A 50 7.37 -5.20 15.47
C SER A 50 6.82 -5.93 16.69
N SER A 51 7.72 -6.65 17.37
CA SER A 51 7.53 -7.31 18.66
C SER A 51 7.11 -6.32 19.76
N ASP A 52 6.11 -6.71 20.56
CA ASP A 52 5.65 -6.00 21.76
C ASP A 52 6.74 -6.02 22.86
N ALA A 53 7.68 -5.08 22.79
CA ALA A 53 8.55 -4.76 23.91
C ALA A 53 7.95 -3.58 24.71
N GLU A 54 7.66 -3.81 25.99
CA GLU A 54 7.35 -2.76 26.95
C GLU A 54 8.60 -1.93 27.25
N VAL A 55 8.64 -0.69 26.76
CA VAL A 55 9.68 0.29 27.11
C VAL A 55 9.03 1.62 27.47
N VAL A 56 9.63 2.24 28.49
CA VAL A 56 9.26 3.46 29.21
C VAL A 56 8.74 4.59 28.29
N LYS A 57 7.49 4.99 28.52
CA LYS A 57 6.79 6.05 27.79
C LYS A 57 7.16 7.42 28.36
N ARG A 58 7.94 8.21 27.63
CA ARG A 58 7.91 9.68 27.75
C ARG A 58 6.93 10.20 26.69
N SER A 59 5.72 10.62 27.09
CA SER A 59 4.75 11.19 26.15
C SER A 59 4.84 12.72 26.18
N VAL A 60 5.26 13.31 25.06
CA VAL A 60 5.18 14.78 24.85
C VAL A 60 3.72 15.21 24.61
N ASP A 61 2.89 14.27 24.16
CA ASP A 61 1.46 14.44 23.90
C ASP A 61 0.71 13.14 24.24
N ARG A 62 -0.51 13.20 24.77
CA ARG A 62 -1.30 12.00 25.11
C ARG A 62 -1.56 11.10 23.89
N CYS A 63 -1.50 11.66 22.69
CA CYS A 63 -1.71 10.93 21.44
C CYS A 63 -0.43 10.48 20.74
N ILE A 64 0.76 10.92 21.17
CA ILE A 64 2.03 10.56 20.54
C ILE A 64 2.94 9.92 21.59
N SER A 65 3.27 8.65 21.37
CA SER A 65 4.27 7.93 22.16
C SER A 65 5.53 7.69 21.34
N VAL A 66 6.69 7.88 21.94
CA VAL A 66 7.98 7.53 21.32
C VAL A 66 8.42 6.15 21.84
N LYS A 67 8.67 5.22 20.93
CA LYS A 67 9.17 3.87 21.20
C LYS A 67 10.38 3.60 20.31
N GLN A 68 11.52 3.26 20.90
CA GLN A 68 12.75 2.91 20.18
C GLN A 68 13.15 3.94 19.09
N GLY A 69 13.02 5.23 19.41
CA GLY A 69 13.32 6.32 18.47
C GLY A 69 12.28 6.54 17.36
N CYS A 70 11.18 5.79 17.36
CA CYS A 70 10.05 5.99 16.46
C CYS A 70 8.85 6.59 17.19
N CYS A 71 8.18 7.55 16.57
CA CYS A 71 6.90 8.08 16.98
C CYS A 71 5.76 7.13 16.57
N VAL A 72 4.85 6.86 17.50
CA VAL A 72 3.60 6.11 17.27
C VAL A 72 2.45 6.99 17.70
N VAL A 73 1.51 7.21 16.80
CA VAL A 73 0.31 8.02 17.04
C VAL A 73 -0.86 7.11 17.39
N LYS A 74 -1.52 7.40 18.51
CA LYS A 74 -2.71 6.69 18.97
C LYS A 74 -3.79 7.69 19.37
N VAL A 75 -4.96 7.55 18.77
CA VAL A 75 -6.14 8.35 19.11
C VAL A 75 -7.26 7.39 19.52
N THR A 76 -7.86 7.66 20.68
CA THR A 76 -8.92 6.81 21.25
C THR A 76 -10.22 7.59 21.40
N TRP A 77 -11.35 6.99 21.01
CA TRP A 77 -12.69 7.52 21.26
C TRP A 77 -13.74 6.41 21.27
N SER A 78 -14.76 6.55 22.12
CA SER A 78 -15.84 5.57 22.25
C SER A 78 -15.35 4.12 22.41
N GLY A 79 -14.25 3.94 23.16
CA GLY A 79 -13.60 2.64 23.36
C GLY A 79 -12.83 2.10 22.14
N LEU A 80 -12.83 2.77 20.99
CA LEU A 80 -12.04 2.39 19.83
C LEU A 80 -10.69 3.11 19.86
N ASP A 81 -9.61 2.34 19.71
CA ASP A 81 -8.29 2.86 19.44
C ASP A 81 -7.99 2.80 17.95
N VAL A 82 -7.52 3.92 17.41
CA VAL A 82 -6.94 4.01 16.08
C VAL A 82 -5.46 4.34 16.23
N ILE A 83 -4.62 3.42 15.76
CA ILE A 83 -3.17 3.42 15.95
C ILE A 83 -2.53 3.52 14.58
N ALA A 84 -1.86 4.64 14.30
CA ALA A 84 -1.04 4.78 13.09
C ALA A 84 0.21 3.90 13.17
N SER A 85 0.83 3.65 12.03
CA SER A 85 2.16 3.06 11.93
C SER A 85 3.21 3.88 12.69
N SER A 86 4.38 3.27 12.91
CA SER A 86 5.53 3.96 13.48
C SER A 86 6.23 4.79 12.41
N THR A 87 6.69 5.98 12.77
CA THR A 87 7.53 6.84 11.92
C THR A 87 8.69 7.41 12.72
N LYS A 88 9.84 7.62 12.06
CA LYS A 88 10.98 8.36 12.66
C LYS A 88 10.80 9.87 12.56
N SER A 89 9.89 10.35 11.70
CA SER A 89 9.66 11.78 11.48
C SER A 89 8.58 12.31 12.44
N LEU A 90 8.96 13.23 13.32
CA LEU A 90 8.01 13.91 14.20
C LEU A 90 6.98 14.72 13.40
N GLN A 91 7.40 15.35 12.30
CA GLN A 91 6.50 16.11 11.44
C GLN A 91 5.42 15.21 10.83
N GLN A 92 5.79 14.01 10.38
CA GLN A 92 4.84 13.03 9.88
C GLN A 92 3.90 12.55 10.99
N ALA A 93 4.42 12.29 12.19
CA ALA A 93 3.59 11.93 13.35
C ALA A 93 2.58 13.04 13.73
N LEU A 94 2.96 14.31 13.64
CA LEU A 94 2.05 15.44 13.88
C LEU A 94 0.95 15.51 12.80
N ARG A 95 1.28 15.27 11.53
CA ARG A 95 0.29 15.19 10.43
C ARG A 95 -0.70 14.06 10.67
N TRP A 96 -0.21 12.85 10.97
CA TRP A 96 -1.05 11.69 11.28
C TRP A 96 -1.95 11.93 12.49
N ARG A 97 -1.44 12.59 13.53
CA ARG A 97 -2.24 13.01 14.68
C ARG A 97 -3.36 13.96 14.27
N ALA A 98 -3.06 14.96 13.44
CA ALA A 98 -4.07 15.90 12.97
C ALA A 98 -5.18 15.17 12.18
N ALA A 99 -4.80 14.31 11.23
CA ALA A 99 -5.73 13.50 10.44
C ALA A 99 -6.65 12.63 11.33
N LEU A 100 -6.07 11.88 12.27
CA LEU A 100 -6.84 11.06 13.21
C LEU A 100 -7.73 11.89 14.15
N THR A 101 -7.29 13.10 14.51
CA THR A 101 -8.08 14.01 15.35
C THR A 101 -9.29 14.56 14.58
N VAL A 102 -9.12 14.90 13.29
CA VAL A 102 -10.22 15.30 12.42
C VAL A 102 -11.24 14.18 12.29
N LEU A 103 -10.77 12.94 12.04
CA LEU A 103 -11.62 11.76 11.97
C LEU A 103 -12.42 11.56 13.26
N ARG A 104 -11.76 11.63 14.41
CA ARG A 104 -12.42 11.56 15.73
C ARG A 104 -13.47 12.65 15.90
N ASN A 105 -13.16 13.89 15.54
CA ASN A 105 -14.06 15.02 15.75
C ASN A 105 -15.30 14.90 14.84
N ARG A 106 -15.13 14.44 13.59
CA ARG A 106 -16.25 14.13 12.68
C ARG A 106 -17.15 13.03 13.25
N ALA A 107 -16.55 11.91 13.68
CA ALA A 107 -17.30 10.82 14.30
C ALA A 107 -18.08 11.29 15.54
N LYS A 108 -17.45 12.09 16.42
CA LYS A 108 -18.11 12.66 17.61
C LYS A 108 -19.26 13.59 17.25
N ALA A 109 -19.06 14.51 16.31
CA ALA A 109 -20.11 15.43 15.87
C ALA A 109 -21.32 14.68 15.32
N ARG A 110 -21.06 13.67 14.47
CA ARG A 110 -22.09 12.79 13.92
C ARG A 110 -22.86 12.02 14.99
N MET A 111 -22.15 11.45 15.98
CA MET A 111 -22.80 10.75 17.10
C MET A 111 -23.63 11.71 17.97
N SER A 112 -23.16 12.94 18.20
CA SER A 112 -23.90 13.93 19.00
C SER A 112 -25.19 14.41 18.33
N LEU A 113 -25.24 14.45 17.01
CA LEU A 113 -26.42 14.86 16.24
C LEU A 113 -27.49 13.75 16.12
N GLY A 114 -27.29 12.60 16.77
CA GLY A 114 -28.24 11.49 16.76
C GLY A 114 -28.34 10.72 15.44
N GLY A 115 -27.59 11.12 14.40
CA GLY A 115 -27.72 10.57 13.05
C GLY A 115 -27.13 9.17 12.86
N CYS A 116 -26.16 8.76 13.69
CA CYS A 116 -25.53 7.45 13.54
C CYS A 116 -24.74 7.03 14.80
N ARG A 117 -24.97 5.82 15.31
CA ARG A 117 -24.27 5.26 16.49
C ARG A 117 -22.89 4.67 16.18
N HIS A 118 -22.53 4.54 14.90
CA HIS A 118 -21.27 3.90 14.51
C HIS A 118 -20.06 4.78 14.86
N THR A 119 -19.08 4.20 15.54
CA THR A 119 -17.85 4.90 15.95
C THR A 119 -16.97 5.32 14.77
N LEU A 120 -17.08 4.61 13.64
CA LEU A 120 -16.42 4.87 12.36
C LEU A 120 -17.35 4.51 11.22
N ILE A 121 -17.25 5.23 10.11
CA ILE A 121 -17.93 4.93 8.83
C ILE A 121 -16.88 4.81 7.73
N GLU A 122 -17.14 3.98 6.74
CA GLU A 122 -16.26 3.71 5.60
C GLU A 122 -15.78 4.99 4.90
N ASP A 123 -16.70 5.87 4.50
CA ASP A 123 -16.37 7.11 3.78
C ASP A 123 -15.40 8.00 4.56
N GLU A 124 -15.54 8.06 5.89
CA GLU A 124 -14.68 8.88 6.75
C GLU A 124 -13.25 8.31 6.77
N VAL A 125 -13.13 6.98 6.84
CA VAL A 125 -11.84 6.26 6.81
C VAL A 125 -11.19 6.40 5.44
N LEU A 126 -11.93 6.16 4.35
CA LEU A 126 -11.42 6.28 2.99
C LEU A 126 -10.98 7.71 2.67
N THR A 127 -11.74 8.71 3.11
CA THR A 127 -11.37 10.12 2.91
C THR A 127 -10.06 10.46 3.62
N MET A 128 -9.86 9.96 4.84
CA MET A 128 -8.62 10.15 5.59
C MET A 128 -7.43 9.46 4.89
N LEU A 129 -7.61 8.20 4.46
CA LEU A 129 -6.55 7.45 3.77
C LEU A 129 -6.18 8.07 2.42
N LYS A 130 -7.15 8.66 1.71
CA LYS A 130 -6.88 9.42 0.48
C LYS A 130 -6.08 10.69 0.73
N ALA A 131 -6.30 11.35 1.88
CA ALA A 131 -5.58 12.58 2.23
C ALA A 131 -4.14 12.31 2.67
N ASP A 132 -3.88 11.18 3.32
CA ASP A 132 -2.56 10.76 3.77
C ASP A 132 -2.31 9.28 3.40
N PRO A 133 -1.84 8.96 2.18
CA PRO A 133 -1.67 7.57 1.73
C PRO A 133 -0.59 6.79 2.51
N ASP A 134 0.37 7.47 3.11
CA ASP A 134 1.39 6.86 3.98
C ASP A 134 0.82 6.39 5.34
N LEU A 135 -0.42 6.77 5.65
CA LEU A 135 -1.05 6.48 6.93
C LEU A 135 -1.61 5.04 6.93
N ASN A 136 -0.80 4.10 7.41
CA ASN A 136 -1.27 2.77 7.71
C ASN A 136 -1.82 2.74 9.15
N VAL A 137 -3.07 2.30 9.31
CA VAL A 137 -3.80 2.29 10.58
C VAL A 137 -4.12 0.87 11.02
N GLY A 138 -4.03 0.64 12.33
CA GLY A 138 -4.66 -0.52 12.94
C GLY A 138 -5.63 -0.10 14.03
N PHE A 139 -6.63 -0.96 14.22
CA PHE A 139 -7.78 -0.72 15.08
C PHE A 139 -7.77 -1.75 16.20
N SER A 140 -8.08 -1.30 17.41
CA SER A 140 -8.34 -2.18 18.56
C SER A 140 -9.46 -1.61 19.41
N GLY A 141 -10.36 -2.47 19.88
CA GLY A 141 -11.43 -2.12 20.79
C GLY A 141 -10.99 -2.26 22.25
N ALA A 142 -11.51 -1.40 23.11
CA ALA A 142 -11.38 -1.42 24.54
C ALA A 142 -12.76 -1.20 25.17
N VAL A 143 -13.00 -1.80 26.32
CA VAL A 143 -14.23 -1.61 27.09
C VAL A 143 -13.86 -0.99 28.43
N ASN A 144 -14.62 0.01 28.86
CA ASN A 144 -14.38 0.67 30.14
C ASN A 144 -14.50 -0.34 31.28
N GLY A 145 -13.55 -0.32 32.23
CA GLY A 145 -13.50 -1.26 33.34
C GLY A 145 -12.71 -2.53 33.07
N THR A 146 -12.24 -2.77 31.83
CA THR A 146 -11.29 -3.86 31.55
C THR A 146 -9.93 -3.32 31.10
N SER A 147 -8.86 -3.99 31.52
CA SER A 147 -7.51 -3.73 31.02
C SER A 147 -7.26 -4.36 29.64
N LYS A 148 -8.16 -5.25 29.20
CA LYS A 148 -8.04 -6.06 27.98
C LYS A 148 -8.51 -5.25 26.76
N ARG A 149 -7.72 -5.28 25.69
CA ARG A 149 -8.04 -4.71 24.38
C ARG A 149 -8.18 -5.82 23.36
N THR A 150 -9.07 -5.67 22.38
CA THR A 150 -9.18 -6.62 21.27
C THR A 150 -7.88 -6.63 20.45
N PRO A 151 -7.56 -7.73 19.74
CA PRO A 151 -6.36 -7.80 18.93
C PRO A 151 -6.37 -6.73 17.83
N LYS A 152 -5.19 -6.16 17.54
CA LYS A 152 -5.03 -5.15 16.50
C LYS A 152 -5.30 -5.75 15.11
N THR A 153 -6.14 -5.11 14.31
CA THR A 153 -6.42 -5.47 12.91
C THR A 153 -6.39 -4.24 12.00
N GLN A 154 -6.11 -4.41 10.71
CA GLN A 154 -6.24 -3.37 9.70
C GLN A 154 -7.69 -3.25 9.17
N ASN A 155 -8.53 -4.25 9.43
CA ASN A 155 -9.93 -4.25 9.05
C ASN A 155 -10.77 -3.54 10.12
N TRP A 156 -11.20 -2.30 9.83
CA TRP A 156 -11.97 -1.47 10.77
C TRP A 156 -13.32 -2.08 11.14
N GLN A 157 -14.01 -2.74 10.19
CA GLN A 157 -15.29 -3.42 10.45
C GLN A 157 -15.11 -4.57 11.44
N LEU A 158 -14.05 -5.37 11.24
CA LEU A 158 -13.71 -6.45 12.17
C LEU A 158 -13.39 -5.90 13.56
N ALA A 159 -12.65 -4.80 13.66
CA ALA A 159 -12.34 -4.19 14.96
C ALA A 159 -13.59 -3.69 15.70
N LEU A 160 -14.53 -3.05 15.00
CA LEU A 160 -15.81 -2.62 15.57
C LEU A 160 -16.63 -3.82 16.05
N THR A 161 -16.71 -4.88 15.23
CA THR A 161 -17.45 -6.11 15.57
C THR A 161 -16.86 -6.76 16.82
N LEU A 162 -15.54 -6.87 16.90
CA LEU A 162 -14.87 -7.41 18.09
C LEU A 162 -15.06 -6.52 19.32
N GLN A 163 -15.09 -5.19 19.15
CA GLN A 163 -15.36 -4.26 20.23
C GLN A 163 -16.78 -4.45 20.79
N GLU A 164 -17.79 -4.52 19.93
CA GLU A 164 -19.19 -4.74 20.32
C GLU A 164 -19.37 -6.09 21.02
N GLN A 165 -18.75 -7.15 20.48
CA GLN A 165 -18.77 -8.48 21.11
C GLN A 165 -18.08 -8.48 22.47
N LEU A 166 -16.94 -7.79 22.61
CA LEU A 166 -16.26 -7.65 23.90
C LEU A 166 -17.16 -6.92 24.91
N LEU A 167 -17.85 -5.85 24.48
CA LEU A 167 -18.78 -5.11 25.33
C LEU A 167 -19.94 -6.00 25.81
N GLN A 168 -20.51 -6.83 24.93
CA GLN A 168 -21.54 -7.80 25.30
C GLN A 168 -21.04 -8.83 26.31
N VAL A 169 -19.80 -9.34 26.14
CA VAL A 169 -19.19 -10.30 27.07
C VAL A 169 -18.99 -9.69 28.45
N VAL A 170 -18.53 -8.44 28.52
CA VAL A 170 -18.30 -7.72 29.79
C VAL A 170 -19.62 -7.40 30.50
N ASN A 171 -20.65 -7.01 29.76
CA ASN A 171 -21.95 -6.66 30.33
C ASN A 171 -22.82 -7.89 30.68
N GLY A 172 -22.48 -9.08 30.18
CA GLY A 172 -23.29 -10.30 30.27
C GLY A 172 -23.31 -11.02 31.63
N GLY A 173 -22.81 -10.40 32.70
CA GLY A 173 -22.81 -10.93 34.07
C GLY A 173 -22.05 -12.26 34.29
N GLY A 174 -21.84 -12.62 35.57
CA GLY A 174 -21.19 -13.87 35.98
C GLY A 174 -19.65 -13.83 35.97
N ASN A 175 -19.00 -14.96 35.72
CA ASN A 175 -17.52 -15.05 35.70
C ASN A 175 -16.94 -14.40 34.43
N ILE A 176 -16.79 -13.07 34.48
CA ILE A 176 -16.40 -12.21 33.36
C ILE A 176 -14.99 -12.55 32.86
N GLU A 177 -14.03 -12.78 33.74
CA GLU A 177 -12.63 -12.99 33.35
C GLU A 177 -12.45 -14.18 32.41
N ARG A 178 -12.99 -15.36 32.77
CA ARG A 178 -12.92 -16.54 31.91
C ARG A 178 -13.60 -16.35 30.57
N LYS A 179 -14.75 -15.64 30.55
CA LYS A 179 -15.47 -15.34 29.31
C LYS A 179 -14.67 -14.40 28.41
N VAL A 180 -14.06 -13.36 29.01
CA VAL A 180 -13.20 -12.40 28.30
C VAL A 180 -11.97 -13.10 27.73
N ASP A 181 -11.27 -13.94 28.49
CA ASP A 181 -10.09 -14.65 27.98
C ASP A 181 -10.45 -15.63 26.85
N LYS A 182 -11.56 -16.37 26.98
CA LYS A 182 -12.06 -17.24 25.90
C LYS A 182 -12.44 -16.44 24.64
N PHE A 183 -13.06 -15.28 24.83
CA PHE A 183 -13.36 -14.36 23.73
C PHE A 183 -12.07 -13.85 23.07
N MET A 184 -11.08 -13.43 23.85
CA MET A 184 -9.80 -12.93 23.36
C MET A 184 -9.05 -13.95 22.52
N GLU A 185 -9.03 -15.23 22.93
CA GLU A 185 -8.43 -16.30 22.14
C GLU A 185 -9.18 -16.54 20.82
N LYS A 186 -10.52 -16.47 20.82
CA LYS A 186 -11.32 -16.55 19.60
C LYS A 186 -11.04 -15.36 18.67
N ALA A 187 -11.01 -14.15 19.23
CA ALA A 187 -10.74 -12.92 18.50
C ALA A 187 -9.36 -12.95 17.82
N LYS A 188 -8.33 -13.44 18.52
CA LYS A 188 -6.98 -13.62 17.95
C LYS A 188 -7.02 -14.55 16.73
N LYS A 189 -7.71 -15.69 16.82
CA LYS A 189 -7.87 -16.63 15.70
C LYS A 189 -8.58 -15.98 14.52
N THR A 190 -9.65 -15.21 14.77
CA THR A 190 -10.38 -14.49 13.71
C THR A 190 -9.50 -13.45 13.02
N VAL A 191 -8.75 -12.65 13.78
CA VAL A 191 -7.84 -11.65 13.21
C VAL A 191 -6.72 -12.31 12.39
N GLU A 192 -6.17 -13.43 12.86
CA GLU A 192 -5.13 -14.14 12.11
C GLU A 192 -5.67 -14.78 10.82
N ALA A 193 -6.91 -15.29 10.84
CA ALA A 193 -7.58 -15.79 9.64
C ALA A 193 -7.84 -14.67 8.61
N ASP A 194 -8.29 -13.50 9.07
CA ASP A 194 -8.48 -12.31 8.24
C ASP A 194 -7.15 -11.86 7.62
N LYS A 195 -6.08 -11.79 8.41
CA LYS A 195 -4.73 -11.46 7.94
C LYS A 195 -4.23 -12.44 6.87
N LYS A 196 -4.48 -13.75 7.04
CA LYS A 196 -4.15 -14.76 6.02
C LYS A 196 -4.95 -14.54 4.73
N LYS A 197 -6.26 -14.26 4.84
CA LYS A 197 -7.13 -13.98 3.69
C LYS A 197 -6.65 -12.76 2.90
N TYR A 198 -6.29 -11.67 3.58
CA TYR A 198 -5.73 -10.49 2.92
C TYR A 198 -4.41 -10.78 2.22
N LYS A 199 -3.51 -11.54 2.85
CA LYS A 199 -2.25 -11.96 2.21
C LYS A 199 -2.47 -12.80 0.95
N THR A 200 -3.43 -13.72 0.98
CA THR A 200 -3.76 -14.54 -0.20
C THR A 200 -4.35 -13.70 -1.32
N LEU A 201 -5.24 -12.75 -1.02
CA LEU A 201 -5.82 -11.84 -2.01
C LEU A 201 -4.77 -10.92 -2.62
N ALA A 202 -3.89 -10.34 -1.81
CA ALA A 202 -2.79 -9.52 -2.31
C ALA A 202 -1.83 -10.31 -3.21
N ALA A 203 -1.51 -11.55 -2.84
CA ALA A 203 -0.67 -12.43 -3.67
C ALA A 203 -1.35 -12.79 -5.00
N GLN A 204 -2.66 -13.00 -4.99
CA GLN A 204 -3.45 -13.23 -6.20
C GLN A 204 -3.44 -12.00 -7.12
N GLN A 205 -3.68 -10.81 -6.57
CA GLN A 205 -3.64 -9.56 -7.34
C GLN A 205 -2.26 -9.29 -7.95
N ILE A 206 -1.18 -9.54 -7.19
CA ILE A 206 0.19 -9.43 -7.72
C ILE A 206 0.38 -10.38 -8.90
N ARG A 207 -0.13 -11.62 -8.81
CA ARG A 207 -0.02 -12.61 -9.89
C ARG A 207 -0.78 -12.15 -11.13
N GLU A 208 -2.01 -11.69 -10.98
CA GLU A 208 -2.83 -11.19 -12.10
C GLU A 208 -2.17 -9.96 -12.77
N ILE A 209 -1.59 -9.06 -11.98
CA ILE A 209 -0.81 -7.92 -12.50
C ILE A 209 0.43 -8.40 -13.25
N ASP A 210 1.17 -9.37 -12.69
CA ASP A 210 2.38 -9.91 -13.32
C ASP A 210 2.05 -10.62 -14.65
N GLU A 211 0.97 -11.40 -14.71
CA GLU A 211 0.48 -12.05 -15.95
C GLU A 211 0.07 -11.02 -17.02
N GLU A 212 -0.63 -9.96 -16.63
CA GLU A 212 -1.02 -8.89 -17.55
C GLU A 212 0.20 -8.11 -18.06
N LEU A 213 1.16 -7.80 -17.18
CA LEU A 213 2.41 -7.16 -17.56
C LEU A 213 3.20 -8.01 -18.56
N MET A 214 3.29 -9.33 -18.34
CA MET A 214 3.93 -10.25 -19.26
C MET A 214 3.21 -10.30 -20.61
N ARG A 215 1.88 -10.37 -20.62
CA ARG A 215 1.08 -10.36 -21.86
C ARG A 215 1.32 -9.09 -22.69
N ARG A 216 1.37 -7.93 -22.04
CA ARG A 216 1.63 -6.65 -22.72
C ARG A 216 3.06 -6.55 -23.21
N GLN A 217 4.02 -7.04 -22.43
CA GLN A 217 5.40 -7.09 -22.86
C GLN A 217 5.56 -7.95 -24.12
N GLU A 218 4.86 -9.09 -24.20
CA GLU A 218 4.84 -9.94 -25.40
C GLU A 218 4.18 -9.26 -26.61
N GLN A 219 3.19 -8.39 -26.41
CA GLN A 219 2.56 -7.62 -27.50
C GLN A 219 3.42 -6.43 -27.97
N MET A 220 4.26 -5.85 -27.10
CA MET A 220 5.14 -4.74 -27.47
C MET A 220 6.39 -5.17 -28.25
N VAL A 221 6.91 -6.38 -27.99
CA VAL A 221 8.07 -6.93 -28.72
C VAL A 221 7.84 -6.96 -30.25
N PRO A 222 6.69 -7.43 -30.77
CA PRO A 222 6.35 -7.34 -32.19
C PRO A 222 6.45 -5.92 -32.74
N HIS A 223 5.97 -4.91 -32.02
CA HIS A 223 5.95 -3.52 -32.50
C HIS A 223 7.32 -2.83 -32.45
N GLN A 224 8.17 -3.16 -31.49
CA GLN A 224 9.57 -2.68 -31.48
C GLN A 224 10.38 -3.36 -32.57
N SER A 225 10.24 -4.67 -32.77
CA SER A 225 10.87 -5.36 -33.90
C SER A 225 10.34 -4.86 -35.24
N LEU A 226 9.06 -4.46 -35.34
CA LEU A 226 8.48 -3.81 -36.52
C LEU A 226 8.97 -2.37 -36.70
N ALA A 227 9.15 -1.60 -35.62
CA ALA A 227 9.64 -0.23 -35.69
C ALA A 227 11.13 -0.18 -36.04
N GLU A 228 11.93 -1.08 -35.47
CA GLU A 228 13.35 -1.28 -35.79
C GLU A 228 13.50 -1.70 -37.26
N ALA A 229 12.66 -2.64 -37.70
CA ALA A 229 12.49 -2.99 -39.11
C ALA A 229 12.11 -1.78 -39.99
N LEU A 230 11.08 -1.01 -39.63
CA LEU A 230 10.62 0.15 -40.42
C LEU A 230 11.59 1.35 -40.36
N SER A 231 12.50 1.38 -39.38
CA SER A 231 13.55 2.41 -39.27
C SER A 231 14.83 2.08 -40.05
N LEU A 232 14.94 0.86 -40.60
CA LEU A 232 15.91 0.57 -41.65
C LEU A 232 15.45 1.25 -42.93
N THR A 233 16.26 2.18 -43.43
CA THR A 233 15.93 3.02 -44.60
C THR A 233 16.23 2.33 -45.92
N ASP A 234 16.98 1.23 -45.89
CA ASP A 234 17.25 0.37 -47.02
C ASP A 234 16.42 -0.92 -46.91
N GLU A 235 15.56 -1.16 -47.89
CA GLU A 235 14.66 -2.31 -47.98
C GLU A 235 15.43 -3.64 -47.92
N LYS A 236 16.69 -3.62 -48.39
CA LYS A 236 17.56 -4.79 -48.37
C LYS A 236 18.13 -5.11 -46.98
N GLU A 237 18.45 -4.08 -46.20
CA GLU A 237 18.91 -4.26 -44.81
C GLU A 237 17.77 -4.77 -43.92
N LEU A 238 16.54 -4.33 -44.22
CA LEU A 238 15.34 -4.83 -43.57
C LEU A 238 15.10 -6.32 -43.88
N GLU A 239 15.15 -6.73 -45.13
CA GLU A 239 15.00 -8.14 -45.50
C GLU A 239 16.09 -9.03 -44.87
N ASP A 240 17.35 -8.58 -44.85
CA ASP A 240 18.45 -9.33 -44.24
C ASP A 240 18.33 -9.42 -42.71
N ALA A 241 17.88 -8.35 -42.03
CA ALA A 241 17.63 -8.35 -40.59
C ALA A 241 16.47 -9.28 -40.20
N VAL A 242 15.38 -9.29 -40.99
CA VAL A 242 14.23 -10.18 -40.76
C VAL A 242 14.62 -11.64 -41.01
N LYS A 243 15.40 -11.92 -42.07
CA LYS A 243 15.86 -13.26 -42.38
C LYS A 243 16.81 -13.80 -41.31
N THR A 244 17.75 -12.98 -40.83
CA THR A 244 18.63 -13.38 -39.71
C THR A 244 17.88 -13.62 -38.41
N LEU A 245 16.79 -12.89 -38.14
CA LEU A 245 15.93 -13.17 -36.98
C LEU A 245 15.12 -14.47 -37.12
N GLN A 246 14.70 -14.82 -38.34
CA GLN A 246 13.95 -16.05 -38.62
C GLN A 246 14.83 -17.31 -38.59
N GLU A 247 16.12 -17.18 -38.91
CA GLU A 247 17.09 -18.29 -38.89
C GLU A 247 17.68 -18.58 -37.50
N LEU A 248 17.45 -17.70 -36.52
CA LEU A 248 17.96 -17.89 -35.15
C LEU A 248 17.20 -19.00 -34.41
N ALA A 249 17.96 -19.89 -33.78
CA ALA A 249 17.41 -20.93 -32.93
C ALA A 249 16.59 -20.32 -31.77
N PRO A 250 15.48 -20.95 -31.33
CA PRO A 250 14.62 -20.43 -30.27
C PRO A 250 15.35 -20.17 -28.93
N ALA A 251 16.49 -20.82 -28.67
CA ALA A 251 17.30 -20.60 -27.49
C ALA A 251 18.12 -19.29 -27.56
N GLU A 252 18.62 -18.93 -28.73
CA GLU A 252 19.38 -17.70 -29.00
C GLU A 252 18.47 -16.47 -28.91
N LEU A 253 17.24 -16.56 -29.45
CA LEU A 253 16.23 -15.50 -29.32
C LEU A 253 15.93 -15.18 -27.85
N ARG A 254 15.88 -16.20 -26.99
CA ARG A 254 15.70 -16.02 -25.54
C ARG A 254 16.92 -15.34 -24.91
N ARG A 255 18.15 -15.67 -25.31
CA ARG A 255 19.37 -15.03 -24.78
C ARG A 255 19.47 -13.55 -25.17
N ARG A 256 19.21 -13.20 -26.43
CA ARG A 256 19.26 -11.80 -26.89
C ARG A 256 18.17 -10.94 -26.26
N ARG A 257 16.99 -11.51 -26.01
CA ARG A 257 15.92 -10.88 -25.22
C ARG A 257 16.32 -10.60 -23.76
N THR A 258 17.27 -11.32 -23.19
CA THR A 258 17.78 -11.00 -21.83
C THR A 258 18.77 -9.83 -21.85
N ILE A 259 19.53 -9.66 -22.94
CA ILE A 259 20.60 -8.65 -23.05
C ILE A 259 20.02 -7.27 -23.38
N LEU A 260 19.06 -7.18 -24.30
CA LEU A 260 18.44 -5.91 -24.70
C LEU A 260 17.52 -5.31 -23.63
N PHE A 261 17.10 -6.12 -22.66
CA PHE A 261 16.08 -5.74 -21.67
C PHE A 261 16.55 -5.90 -20.22
N SER A 262 17.86 -6.06 -20.00
CA SER A 262 18.42 -5.93 -18.65
C SER A 262 18.42 -4.45 -18.27
N PRO A 263 17.85 -4.04 -17.12
CA PRO A 263 17.87 -2.64 -16.71
C PRO A 263 19.33 -2.21 -16.57
N ALA A 264 19.71 -1.13 -17.26
CA ALA A 264 21.09 -0.62 -17.34
C ALA A 264 21.71 -0.19 -15.99
N ASN A 265 21.03 -0.39 -14.86
CA ASN A 265 21.43 0.10 -13.53
C ASN A 265 22.05 -0.98 -12.63
N LEU A 266 22.62 -2.06 -13.18
CA LEU A 266 23.22 -3.15 -12.38
C LEU A 266 24.61 -3.60 -12.84
N VAL A 267 25.32 -2.75 -13.60
CA VAL A 267 26.74 -2.99 -13.95
C VAL A 267 27.60 -1.80 -13.51
N ASP A 268 27.54 -1.47 -12.23
CA ASP A 268 28.62 -0.76 -11.54
C ASP A 268 29.14 -1.69 -10.46
N GLY A 269 30.31 -2.28 -10.68
CA GLY A 269 30.99 -3.09 -9.66
C GLY A 269 31.74 -4.33 -10.17
N TRP A 270 32.52 -4.20 -11.24
CA TRP A 270 33.68 -5.06 -11.46
C TRP A 270 34.89 -4.15 -11.70
N GLU A 271 35.43 -3.62 -10.60
CA GLU A 271 36.80 -3.11 -10.60
C GLU A 271 37.75 -4.30 -10.59
N LEU A 272 38.75 -4.20 -11.45
CA LEU A 272 39.87 -5.10 -11.63
C LEU A 272 40.70 -5.23 -10.33
N LEU A 273 40.86 -6.46 -9.86
CA LEU A 273 42.09 -6.97 -9.23
C LEU A 273 42.40 -8.35 -9.80
#